data_AF-A0A1W9QGB8-F1
#
_entry.id   AF-A0A1W9QGB8-F1
#
_cell.length_a   1.000
_cell.length_b   1.000
_cell.length_c   1.000
_cell.angle_alpha   90.00
_cell.angle_beta   90.00
_cell.angle_gamma   90.00
#
_symmetry.space_group_name_H-M   'P 1'
#
loop_
_entity.id
_entity.type
_entity.pdbx_description
1 polymer ?
#
loop_
_entity_poly.entity_id
_entity_poly.type
_entity_poly.pdbx_seq_one_letter_code
_entity_poly.pdbx_strand_id
1 'polypeptide(L)' 'MEIVSGTGRTIDRCTKAAFCRCGASKNKPFCDGSHRAIGLRAPSE' A
#
# COMPACT_ATOMS: atom_id res chain seq x y z
N MET A 1 -3.97 -13.29 -6.92
CA MET A 1 -2.83 -13.18 -5.99
C MET A 1 -3.40 -12.92 -4.61
N GLU A 2 -2.76 -13.41 -3.56
CA GLU A 2 -3.22 -13.23 -2.18
C GLU A 2 -2.18 -12.40 -1.41
N ILE A 3 -2.65 -11.44 -0.62
CA ILE A 3 -1.82 -10.64 0.28
C ILE A 3 -1.98 -11.22 1.67
N VAL A 4 -0.89 -11.75 2.23
CA VAL A 4 -0.87 -12.40 3.54
C VAL A 4 0.07 -11.65 4.47
N SER A 5 -0.35 -11.44 5.71
CA SER A 5 0.47 -10.83 6.77
C SER A 5 1.57 -11.80 7.25
N GLY A 6 2.60 -11.28 7.93
CA GLY A 6 3.61 -12.11 8.58
C GLY A 6 3.07 -13.07 9.66
N THR A 7 1.85 -12.82 10.16
CA THR A 7 1.12 -13.71 11.08
C THR A 7 0.37 -14.85 10.36
N GLY A 8 0.37 -14.88 9.01
CA GLY A 8 -0.41 -15.82 8.22
C GLY A 8 -1.86 -15.38 7.93
N ARG A 9 -2.31 -14.23 8.47
CA ARG A 9 -3.66 -13.71 8.18
C ARG A 9 -3.75 -13.16 6.75
N THR A 10 -4.69 -13.67 5.95
CA THR A 10 -5.02 -13.10 4.63
C THR A 10 -5.67 -11.73 4.78
N ILE A 11 -5.12 -10.73 4.09
CA ILE A 11 -5.57 -9.34 4.10
C ILE A 11 -6.51 -9.07 2.92
N ASP A 12 -6.13 -9.50 1.72
CA ASP A 12 -6.90 -9.26 0.49
C ASP A 12 -6.56 -10.26 -0.62
N ARG A 13 -7.48 -10.42 -1.59
CA ARG A 13 -7.30 -11.24 -2.79
C ARG A 13 -7.55 -10.39 -4.04
N CYS A 14 -6.49 -9.98 -4.71
CA CYS A 14 -6.56 -9.12 -5.88
C CYS A 14 -5.57 -9.53 -6.97
N THR A 15 -5.69 -8.93 -8.16
CA THR A 15 -4.74 -9.10 -9.28
C THR A 15 -3.72 -7.96 -9.34
N LYS A 16 -4.02 -6.82 -8.72
CA LYS A 16 -3.15 -5.64 -8.62
C LYS A 16 -3.32 -4.98 -7.26
N ALA A 17 -2.21 -4.56 -6.67
CA ALA A 17 -2.19 -3.80 -5.43
C ALA A 17 -1.11 -2.72 -5.49
N ALA A 18 -1.36 -1.60 -4.82
CA ALA A 18 -0.37 -0.57 -4.58
C ALA A 18 -0.10 -0.51 -3.08
N PHE A 19 1.12 -0.85 -2.66
CA PHE A 19 1.50 -0.82 -1.25
C PHE A 19 2.00 0.55 -0.84
N CYS A 20 1.65 0.96 0.38
CA CYS A 20 2.21 2.17 0.97
C CYS A 20 3.71 1.96 1.26
N ARG A 21 4.55 2.79 0.64
CA ARG A 21 5.98 2.89 0.97
C ARG A 21 6.34 4.21 1.67
N CYS A 22 5.41 5.17 1.70
CA CYS A 22 5.66 6.52 2.24
C CYS A 22 5.41 6.64 3.75
N GLY A 23 4.77 5.67 4.39
CA GLY A 23 4.44 5.72 5.81
C GLY A 23 3.21 6.58 6.17
N ALA A 24 2.79 7.52 5.32
CA ALA A 24 1.70 8.46 5.61
C ALA A 24 0.28 7.94 5.28
N SER A 25 0.14 6.78 4.65
CA SER A 25 -1.18 6.27 4.28
C SER A 25 -2.04 5.94 5.50
N LYS A 26 -3.34 6.29 5.40
CA LYS A 26 -4.37 5.95 6.39
C LYS A 26 -5.02 4.59 6.11
N ASN A 27 -4.86 4.06 4.89
CA ASN A 27 -5.43 2.76 4.48
C ASN A 27 -4.36 1.66 4.39
N LYS A 28 -3.52 1.53 5.43
CA LYS A 28 -2.44 0.53 5.45
C LYS A 28 -3.02 -0.90 5.31
N PRO A 29 -2.35 -1.79 4.55
CA PRO A 29 -1.02 -1.65 3.94
C PRO A 29 -1.02 -0.96 2.56
N PHE A 30 -2.17 -0.53 2.07
CA PHE A 30 -2.33 0.01 0.72
C PHE A 30 -1.96 1.49 0.63
N CYS A 31 -1.68 1.94 -0.59
CA CYS A 31 -1.49 3.34 -0.90
C CYS A 31 -2.84 4.03 -1.11
N ASP A 32 -3.01 5.22 -0.51
CA ASP A 32 -4.20 6.08 -0.62
C ASP A 32 -3.87 7.46 -1.22
N GLY A 33 -2.67 7.66 -1.76
CA GLY A 33 -2.23 8.93 -2.31
C GLY A 33 -1.59 9.90 -1.31
N SER A 34 -1.55 9.56 -0.01
CA SER A 34 -0.97 10.42 1.03
C SER A 34 0.51 10.74 0.81
N HIS A 35 1.23 9.96 -0.01
CA HIS A 35 2.62 10.26 -0.40
C HIS A 35 2.75 11.63 -1.06
N ARG A 36 1.76 12.05 -1.86
CA ARG A 36 1.77 13.35 -2.54
C ARG A 36 1.69 14.51 -1.54
N ALA A 37 0.91 14.35 -0.47
CA ALA A 37 0.75 15.37 0.56
C ALA A 37 2.03 15.60 1.37
N ILE A 38 2.89 14.57 1.49
CA ILE A 38 4.19 14.69 2.18
C ILE A 38 5.36 14.94 1.21
N GLY A 39 5.08 15.21 -0.08
CA GLY A 39 6.10 15.49 -1.09
C GLY A 39 6.90 14.28 -1.60
N LEU A 40 6.52 13.06 -1.21
CA LEU A 40 7.13 11.84 -1.72
C LEU A 40 6.46 11.46 -3.05
N ARG A 41 7.24 11.34 -4.13
CA ARG A 41 6.75 10.91 -5.45
C ARG A 41 6.99 9.41 -5.65
N ALA A 42 6.02 8.69 -6.19
CA ALA A 42 6.26 7.31 -6.63
C ALA A 42 6.94 7.32 -8.01
N PRO A 43 7.85 6.37 -8.28
CA PRO A 43 8.65 6.35 -9.52
C PRO A 43 7.85 6.01 -10.79
N SER A 44 6.60 5.58 -10.66
CA SER A 44 5.72 5.20 -11.77
C SER A 44 4.53 6.16 -11.95
N GLU A 45 4.63 7.36 -11.40
CA GLU A 45 3.65 8.46 -11.54
C GLU A 45 4.09 9.48 -12.58
#